data_AF-A0A2V5KK67-F1
#
_entry.id   AF-A0A2V5KK67-F1
#
_cell.length_a   1.000
_cell.length_b   1.000
_cell.length_c   1.000
_cell.angle_alpha   90.00
_cell.angle_beta   90.00
_cell.angle_gamma   90.00
#
_symmetry.space_group_name_H-M   'P 1'
#
loop_
_entity.id
_entity.type
_entity.pdbx_description
1 polymer ?
#
loop_
_entity_poly.entity_id
_entity_poly.type
_entity_poly.pdbx_seq_one_letter_code
_entity_poly.pdbx_strand_id
1 'polypeptide(L)'
;MWTWKEIDRFIAGTRDGNEDVEKCVDFLHDMQQSCKARSVPPVGELVAVLKVERPLLFLHVKQRVQSKPGLRLLFDLTLDYEAAKRRLQLK
;
A
#
# COMPACT_ATOMS: atom_id res chain seq x y z
N MET A 1 12.44 9.99 -2.61
CA MET A 1 11.05 10.45 -2.77
C MET A 1 10.41 9.36 -3.59
N TRP A 2 9.43 8.66 -3.02
CA TRP A 2 8.75 7.61 -3.78
C TRP A 2 8.09 8.24 -4.99
N THR A 3 8.40 7.72 -6.17
CA THR A 3 7.80 8.15 -7.41
C THR A 3 6.55 7.32 -7.65
N TRP A 4 5.52 7.92 -8.25
CA TRP A 4 4.33 7.19 -8.68
C TRP A 4 4.69 6.01 -9.61
N LYS A 5 5.77 6.12 -10.38
CA LYS A 5 6.31 5.04 -11.24
C LYS A 5 6.75 3.80 -10.45
N GLU A 6 7.34 3.99 -9.27
CA GLU A 6 7.76 2.87 -8.41
C GLU A 6 6.54 2.16 -7.83
N ILE A 7 5.53 2.94 -7.43
CA ILE A 7 4.27 2.40 -6.89
C ILE A 7 3.49 1.66 -7.98
N ASP A 8 3.35 2.25 -9.17
CA ASP A 8 2.70 1.63 -10.33
C ASP A 8 3.38 0.31 -10.73
N ARG A 9 4.72 0.31 -10.81
CA ARG A 9 5.49 -0.90 -11.10
C ARG A 9 5.33 -1.95 -10.01
N PHE A 10 5.30 -1.55 -8.75
CA PHE A 10 5.08 -2.45 -7.64
C PHE A 10 3.70 -3.13 -7.78
N ILE A 11 2.63 -2.37 -7.99
CA ILE A 11 1.26 -2.90 -8.14
C ILE A 11 1.16 -3.84 -9.34
N ALA A 12 1.69 -3.43 -10.50
CA ALA A 12 1.69 -4.23 -11.72
C ALA A 12 2.48 -5.54 -11.57
N GLY A 13 3.56 -5.54 -10.79
CA GLY A 13 4.42 -6.69 -10.52
C GLY A 13 4.02 -7.52 -9.30
N THR A 14 2.84 -7.28 -8.72
CA THR A 14 2.36 -7.97 -7.51
C THR A 14 1.10 -8.77 -7.80
N ARG A 15 1.13 -10.04 -7.41
CA ARG A 15 0.05 -11.02 -7.60
C ARG A 15 -0.99 -10.90 -6.48
N ASP A 16 -2.24 -11.23 -6.81
CA ASP A 16 -3.31 -11.29 -5.82
C ASP A 16 -3.33 -12.65 -5.13
N GLY A 17 -2.47 -12.83 -4.14
CA GLY A 17 -2.28 -14.12 -3.47
C GLY A 17 -1.31 -14.04 -2.29
N ASN A 18 -0.99 -15.20 -1.73
CA ASN A 18 -0.13 -15.28 -0.54
C ASN A 18 1.37 -15.14 -0.90
N GLU A 19 1.72 -15.32 -2.17
CA GLU A 19 3.10 -15.38 -2.66
C GLU A 19 3.85 -14.05 -2.47
N ASP A 20 3.14 -12.93 -2.57
CA ASP A 20 3.72 -11.59 -2.49
C ASP A 20 3.42 -10.87 -1.16
N VAL A 21 2.91 -11.57 -0.14
CA VAL A 21 2.52 -10.97 1.15
C VAL A 21 3.69 -10.31 1.86
N GLU A 22 4.80 -11.04 2.06
CA GLU A 22 5.96 -10.48 2.77
C GLU A 22 6.59 -9.33 1.98
N LYS A 23 6.71 -9.48 0.66
CA LYS A 23 7.16 -8.41 -0.25
C LYS A 23 6.30 -7.15 -0.11
N CYS A 24 4.98 -7.29 0.00
CA CYS A 24 4.07 -6.17 0.18
C CYS A 24 4.20 -5.53 1.56
N VAL A 25 4.33 -6.33 2.62
CA VAL A 25 4.55 -5.85 3.98
C VAL A 25 5.84 -5.05 4.09
N ASP A 26 6.92 -5.55 3.51
CA ASP A 26 8.22 -4.88 3.49
C ASP A 26 8.14 -3.57 2.71
N PHE A 27 7.50 -3.58 1.54
CA PHE A 27 7.30 -2.38 0.73
C PHE A 27 6.51 -1.29 1.47
N LEU A 28 5.40 -1.66 2.14
CA LEU A 28 4.59 -0.71 2.93
C LEU A 28 5.36 -0.16 4.13
N HIS A 29 6.16 -1.00 4.78
CA HIS A 29 6.97 -0.61 5.91
C HIS A 29 8.09 0.35 5.49
N ASP A 30 8.82 0.03 4.42
CA ASP A 30 9.85 0.89 3.85
C ASP A 30 9.27 2.23 3.40
N MET A 31 8.09 2.21 2.78
CA MET A 31 7.38 3.42 2.38
C MET A 31 7.03 4.29 3.59
N GLN A 32 6.48 3.69 4.65
CA GLN A 32 6.13 4.40 5.88
C GLN A 32 7.35 5.03 6.56
N GLN A 33 8.50 4.33 6.57
CA GLN A 33 9.74 4.82 7.19
C GLN A 33 10.45 5.88 6.36
N SER A 34 10.20 5.92 5.04
CA SER A 34 10.86 6.83 4.10
C SER A 34 10.39 8.30 4.18
N CYS A 35 9.97 8.77 5.36
CA CYS A 35 9.56 10.15 5.65
C CYS A 35 10.70 11.16 5.40
N LYS A 36 11.00 11.44 4.12
CA LYS A 36 11.86 12.55 3.72
C LYS A 36 11.06 13.83 3.80
N ALA A 37 11.06 14.46 4.98
CA ALA A 37 10.84 15.87 5.37
C ALA A 37 9.80 16.79 4.67
N ARG A 38 9.20 16.45 3.52
CA ARG A 38 8.30 17.33 2.75
C ARG A 38 7.04 16.68 2.18
N SER A 39 6.86 15.36 2.30
CA SER A 39 5.61 14.71 1.90
C SER A 39 5.29 13.51 2.78
N VAL A 40 4.03 13.41 3.22
CA VAL A 40 3.50 12.20 3.86
C VAL A 40 3.55 11.06 2.83
N PRO A 41 4.15 9.91 3.15
CA PRO A 41 4.19 8.78 2.23
C PRO A 41 2.77 8.28 1.92
N PRO A 42 2.42 7.97 0.66
CA PRO A 42 1.05 7.65 0.25
C PRO A 42 0.66 6.19 0.56
N VAL A 43 0.96 5.73 1.78
CA VAL A 43 0.71 4.35 2.21
C VAL A 43 -0.80 4.08 2.27
N GLY A 44 -1.59 5.06 2.73
CA GLY A 44 -3.05 4.93 2.77
C GLY A 44 -3.66 4.78 1.38
N GLU A 45 -3.18 5.57 0.41
CA GLU A 45 -3.58 5.47 -0.99
C GLU A 45 -3.24 4.09 -1.58
N LEU A 46 -2.04 3.57 -1.32
CA LEU A 46 -1.65 2.24 -1.80
C LEU A 46 -2.51 1.14 -1.17
N VAL A 47 -2.79 1.22 0.13
CA VAL A 47 -3.66 0.27 0.83
C VAL A 47 -5.08 0.28 0.24
N ALA A 48 -5.60 1.45 -0.13
CA ALA A 48 -6.91 1.57 -0.78
C ALA A 48 -6.94 0.92 -2.18
N VAL A 49 -5.87 1.09 -2.95
CA VAL A 49 -5.72 0.41 -4.26
C VAL A 49 -5.62 -1.10 -4.08
N LEU A 50 -4.79 -1.58 -3.15
CA LEU A 50 -4.66 -3.01 -2.86
C LEU A 50 -5.99 -3.64 -2.45
N LYS A 51 -6.78 -2.94 -1.62
CA LYS A 51 -8.09 -3.42 -1.19
C LYS A 51 -9.04 -3.73 -2.36
N VAL A 52 -8.96 -2.96 -3.45
CA VAL A 52 -9.85 -3.09 -4.61
C VAL A 52 -9.24 -3.99 -5.69
N GLU A 53 -7.98 -3.74 -6.05
CA GLU A 53 -7.33 -4.42 -7.18
C GLU A 53 -6.69 -5.76 -6.82
N ARG A 54 -6.37 -5.97 -5.53
CA ARG A 54 -5.70 -7.17 -5.01
C ARG A 54 -6.31 -7.59 -3.65
N PRO A 55 -7.62 -7.93 -3.59
CA PRO A 55 -8.33 -8.16 -2.34
C PRO A 55 -7.81 -9.35 -1.51
N LEU A 56 -7.31 -10.42 -2.16
CA LEU A 56 -6.75 -11.57 -1.44
C LEU A 56 -5.43 -11.20 -0.77
N LEU A 57 -4.55 -10.53 -1.52
CA LEU A 57 -3.30 -9.99 -0.99
C LEU A 57 -3.59 -9.00 0.16
N PHE A 58 -4.54 -8.09 -0.02
CA PHE A 58 -4.94 -7.14 1.02
C PHE A 58 -5.34 -7.84 2.32
N LEU A 59 -6.14 -8.91 2.24
CA LEU A 59 -6.58 -9.68 3.40
C LEU A 59 -5.38 -10.29 4.14
N HIS A 60 -4.48 -10.94 3.41
CA HIS A 60 -3.29 -11.58 4.00
C HIS A 60 -2.32 -10.55 4.59
N VAL A 61 -2.06 -9.45 3.88
CA VAL A 61 -1.21 -8.37 4.37
C VAL A 61 -1.83 -7.74 5.63
N LYS A 62 -3.16 -7.51 5.65
CA LYS A 62 -3.87 -6.98 6.83
C LYS A 62 -3.68 -7.85 8.06
N GLN A 63 -3.72 -9.17 7.91
CA GLN A 63 -3.45 -10.12 9.00
C GLN A 63 -1.99 -10.02 9.46
N ARG A 64 -1.06 -9.92 8.50
CA ARG A 64 0.38 -9.88 8.77
C ARG A 64 0.85 -8.62 9.48
N VAL A 65 0.22 -7.47 9.19
CA VAL A 65 0.58 -6.17 9.80
C VAL A 65 -0.13 -5.86 11.13
N GLN A 66 -0.95 -6.78 11.67
CA GLN A 66 -1.66 -6.56 12.94
C GLN A 66 -0.74 -6.19 14.11
N SER A 67 0.49 -6.71 14.12
CA SER A 67 1.51 -6.41 15.12
C SER A 67 2.27 -5.09 14.88
N LYS A 68 2.01 -4.38 13.77
CA LYS A 68 2.61 -3.10 13.40
C LYS A 68 1.54 -1.98 13.51
N PRO A 69 1.41 -1.28 14.67
CA PRO A 69 0.27 -0.38 14.92
C PRO A 69 0.06 0.71 13.87
N GLY A 70 1.15 1.30 13.35
CA GLY A 70 1.08 2.34 12.34
C GLY A 70 0.50 1.86 11.01
N LEU A 71 0.88 0.67 10.55
CA LEU A 71 0.29 0.07 9.35
C LEU A 71 -1.13 -0.41 9.62
N ARG A 72 -1.37 -1.05 10.77
CA ARG A 72 -2.71 -1.55 11.13
C ARG A 72 -3.78 -0.46 11.00
N LEU A 73 -3.52 0.74 11.52
CA LEU A 73 -4.45 1.86 11.42
C LEU A 73 -4.79 2.21 9.96
N LEU A 74 -3.81 2.19 9.06
CA LEU A 74 -4.02 2.49 7.64
C LEU A 74 -4.92 1.44 6.94
N PHE A 75 -4.90 0.19 7.40
CA PHE A 75 -5.77 -0.90 6.90
C PHE A 75 -7.20 -0.86 7.43
N ASP A 76 -7.44 -0.04 8.46
CA ASP A 76 -8.77 0.20 9.02
C ASP A 76 -9.37 1.52 8.50
N LEU A 77 -8.56 2.40 7.91
CA LEU A 77 -9.05 3.62 7.26
C LEU A 77 -9.79 3.29 5.96
N THR A 78 -10.97 3.88 5.81
CA THR A 78 -11.67 3.95 4.54
C THR A 78 -11.21 5.17 3.76
N LEU A 79 -10.39 4.92 2.73
CA LEU A 79 -10.05 5.91 1.71
C LEU A 79 -10.75 5.53 0.41
N ASP A 80 -11.28 6.53 -0.30
CA ASP A 80 -11.91 6.34 -1.60
C ASP A 80 -10.89 5.88 -2.65
N TYR A 81 -11.22 4.82 -3.39
CA TYR A 81 -10.34 4.19 -4.36
C TYR A 81 -9.99 5.13 -5.52
N GLU A 82 -10.97 5.85 -6.06
CA GLU A 82 -10.75 6.77 -7.18
C GLU A 82 -9.90 7.98 -6.75
N ALA A 83 -10.14 8.50 -5.54
CA ALA A 83 -9.29 9.52 -4.95
C ALA A 83 -7.85 9.01 -4.72
N ALA A 84 -7.68 7.77 -4.27
CA ALA A 84 -6.38 7.14 -4.09
C ALA A 84 -5.62 6.99 -5.41
N LYS A 85 -6.26 6.47 -6.46
CA LYS A 85 -5.68 6.37 -7.81
C LYS A 85 -5.23 7.72 -8.35
N ARG A 86 -6.08 8.75 -8.25
CA ARG A 86 -5.74 10.11 -8.70
C ARG A 86 -4.53 10.68 -7.97
N ARG A 87 -4.45 10.49 -6.65
CA ARG A 87 -3.30 10.94 -5.84
C ARG A 87 -2.01 10.20 -6.18
N LEU A 88 -2.12 8.90 -6.47
CA LEU A 88 -1.00 8.07 -6.92
C LEU A 88 -0.67 8.24 -8.40
N GLN A 89 -1.44 9.01 -9.16
CA GLN A 89 -1.29 9.20 -10.62
C GLN A 89 -1.30 7.87 -11.39
N LEU A 90 -2.08 6.89 -10.90
CA LEU A 90 -2.29 5.59 -11.56
C LEU A 90 -3.32 5.75 -12.67
N LYS A 91 -3.11 5.06 -13.81
CA LYS A 91 -4.03 5.05 -14.94
C LYS A 91 -5.21 4.12 -14.71
#